data_AF-A0A068YNF4-F1
#
_entry.id   AF-A0A068YNF4-F1
#
_cell.length_a   1.000
_cell.length_b   1.000
_cell.length_c   1.000
_cell.angle_alpha   90.00
_cell.angle_beta   90.00
_cell.angle_gamma   90.00
#
_symmetry.space_group_name_H-M   'P 1'
#
loop_
_entity.id
_entity.type
_entity.pdbx_description
1 polymer ?
#
loop_
_entity_poly.entity_id
_entity_poly.type
_entity_poly.pdbx_seq_one_letter_code
_entity_poly.pdbx_strand_id
1 'polypeptide(L)' 'MRLSEDVVAYFKGMADEAGVPYQSLINLYLRDCLANNRKVQINWPPAV' A
#
# COMPACT_ATOMS: atom_id res chain seq x y z
N MET A 1 -2.63 -14.34 -1.34
CA MET A 1 -3.19 -12.97 -1.34
C MET A 1 -2.41 -12.18 -2.38
N ARG A 2 -2.99 -11.91 -3.55
CA ARG A 2 -2.33 -11.13 -4.62
C ARG A 2 -2.66 -9.66 -4.39
N LEU A 3 -1.65 -8.82 -4.15
CA LEU A 3 -1.83 -7.38 -4.36
C LEU A 3 -2.11 -7.15 -5.85
N SER A 4 -3.09 -6.32 -6.18
CA SER A 4 -3.34 -5.93 -7.56
C SER A 4 -2.08 -5.31 -8.17
N GLU A 5 -1.83 -5.61 -9.44
CA GLU A 5 -0.63 -5.15 -10.16
C GLU A 5 -0.52 -3.61 -10.15
N ASP A 6 -1.64 -2.90 -10.21
CA ASP A 6 -1.73 -1.44 -10.08
C ASP A 6 -1.17 -0.92 -8.76
N VAL A 7 -1.48 -1.61 -7.65
CA VAL A 7 -0.98 -1.23 -6.32
C VAL A 7 0.53 -1.43 -6.26
N VAL A 8 1.01 -2.56 -6.77
CA VAL A 8 2.46 -2.84 -6.81
C VAL A 8 3.20 -1.84 -7.71
N ALA A 9 2.62 -1.45 -8.86
CA ALA A 9 3.20 -0.46 -9.76
C ALA A 9 3.30 0.92 -9.09
N TYR A 10 2.25 1.36 -8.39
CA TYR A 10 2.26 2.61 -7.62
C TYR A 10 3.37 2.62 -6.55
N PHE A 11 3.44 1.57 -5.73
CA PHE A 11 4.49 1.47 -4.71
C PHE A 11 5.88 1.30 -5.30
N LYS A 12 6.03 0.67 -6.47
CA LYS A 12 7.32 0.61 -7.19
C LYS A 12 7.82 1.98 -7.64
N GLY A 13 6.94 2.84 -8.15
CA GLY A 13 7.32 4.21 -8.53
C GLY A 13 7.82 5.01 -7.33
N MET A 14 7.06 5.01 -6.23
CA MET A 14 7.48 5.68 -4.99
C MET A 14 8.77 5.08 -4.42
N ALA A 15 8.95 3.77 -4.54
CA ALA A 15 10.14 3.06 -4.07
C ALA A 15 11.39 3.44 -4.88
N ASP A 16 11.25 3.61 -6.19
CA ASP A 16 12.32 4.05 -7.09
C ASP A 16 12.77 5.49 -6.76
N GLU A 17 11.81 6.40 -6.58
CA GLU A 17 12.09 7.80 -6.19
C GLU A 17 12.73 7.90 -4.79
N ALA A 18 12.28 7.07 -3.85
CA ALA A 18 12.83 7.04 -2.49
C ALA A 18 14.13 6.21 -2.38
N GLY A 19 14.52 5.48 -3.44
CA GLY A 19 15.68 4.59 -3.44
C GLY A 19 15.59 3.42 -2.46
N VAL A 20 14.38 3.02 -2.06
CA VAL A 20 14.14 1.93 -1.10
C VAL A 20 13.39 0.78 -1.75
N PRO A 21 13.53 -0.46 -1.27
CA PRO A 21 12.74 -1.57 -1.79
C PRO A 21 11.24 -1.39 -1.50
N TYR A 22 10.40 -1.62 -2.52
CA TYR A 22 8.95 -1.48 -2.44
C TYR A 22 8.31 -2.30 -1.30
N GLN A 23 8.89 -3.46 -0.96
CA GLN A 23 8.41 -4.28 0.16
C GLN A 23 8.58 -3.57 1.52
N SER A 24 9.72 -2.92 1.75
CA SER A 24 9.97 -2.14 2.96
C SER A 24 9.09 -0.90 3.00
N LEU A 25 8.89 -0.24 1.86
CA LEU A 25 8.02 0.92 1.73
C LEU A 25 6.56 0.58 2.08
N ILE A 26 6.04 -0.54 1.55
CA ILE A 26 4.70 -1.03 1.90
C ILE A 26 4.58 -1.27 3.41
N ASN A 27 5.58 -1.91 4.01
CA ASN A 27 5.58 -2.19 5.44
C ASN A 27 5.60 -0.91 6.29
N LEU A 28 6.42 0.07 5.90
CA LEU A 28 6.48 1.38 6.55
C LEU A 28 5.16 2.14 6.41
N TYR A 29 4.57 2.13 5.21
CA TYR A 29 3.29 2.76 4.92
C TYR A 29 2.15 2.15 5.73
N LEU A 30 2.12 0.81 5.85
CA LEU A 30 1.14 0.11 6.69
C LEU A 30 1.34 0.42 8.17
N ARG A 31 2.58 0.46 8.66
CA ARG A 31 2.89 0.87 10.04
C ARG A 31 2.46 2.31 10.33
N ASP A 32 2.67 3.21 9.39
CA ASP A 32 2.26 4.60 9.52
C ASP A 32 0.73 4.74 9.50
N CYS A 33 0.03 3.97 8.65
CA CYS A 33 -1.43 3.86 8.68
C CYS A 33 -1.96 3.36 10.04
N LEU A 34 -1.30 2.38 10.64
CA LEU A 34 -1.63 1.87 11.98
C LEU A 34 -1.41 2.93 13.06
N ALA A 35 -0.27 3.64 13.02
CA ALA A 35 0.05 4.71 13.96
C ALA A 35 -0.94 5.88 13.87
N ASN A 36 -1.37 6.23 12.66
CA ASN A 36 -2.37 7.27 12.41
C ASN A 36 -3.81 6.82 12.68
N ASN A 37 -4.03 5.58 13.13
CA ASN A 37 -5.37 5.01 13.38
C ASN A 37 -6.33 5.23 12.20
N ARG A 38 -5.80 5.23 10.96
CA ARG A 38 -6.63 5.32 9.76
C ARG A 38 -7.40 4.00 9.67
N LYS A 39 -8.61 3.99 10.23
CA LYS A 39 -9.54 2.89 10.04
C LYS A 39 -9.70 2.69 8.54
N VAL A 40 -9.45 1.47 8.11
CA VAL A 40 -9.52 1.09 6.71
C VAL A 40 -10.99 1.31 6.28
N GLN A 41 -11.26 2.43 5.61
CA GLN A 41 -12.54 2.69 4.97
C GLN A 41 -12.52 1.94 3.66
N ILE A 42 -12.62 0.61 3.75
CA ILE A 42 -12.77 -0.22 2.56
C ILE A 42 -14.21 -0.03 2.10
N ASN A 43 -14.38 0.81 1.09
CA ASN A 43 -15.58 0.80 0.27
C ASN A 43 -15.48 -0.47 -0.59
N TRP A 44 -15.96 -1.60 -0.06
CA TRP A 44 -16.02 -2.84 -0.82
C TRP A 44 -16.81 -2.56 -2.10
N PRO A 45 -16.25 -2.80 -3.30
CA PRO A 45 -17.08 -2.84 -4.48
C PRO A 45 -18.17 -3.88 -4.21
N PRO A 46 -19.45 -3.59 -4.55
CA PRO A 46 -20.53 -4.51 -4.28
C PRO A 46 -20.14 -5.88 -4.84
N ALA A 47 -20.27 -6.91 -3.99
CA ALA A 47 -20.09 -8.29 -4.41
C ALA A 47 -21.01 -8.52 -5.62
N VAL A 48 -20.40 -8.77 -6.78
CA VAL A 48 -21.07 -9.26 -7.98
C VAL A 48 -21.34 -10.75 -7.82
#